data_AF-A0A662RZU6-F1
#
_entry.id   AF-A0A662RZU6-F1
#
_cell.length_a   1.000
_cell.length_b   1.000
_cell.length_c   1.000
_cell.angle_alpha   90.00
_cell.angle_beta   90.00
_cell.angle_gamma   90.00
#
_symmetry.space_group_name_H-M   'P 1'
#
loop_
_entity.id
_entity.type
_entity.pdbx_description
1 polymer ?
#
loop_
_entity_poly.entity_id
_entity_poly.type
_entity_poly.pdbx_seq_one_letter_code
_entity_poly.pdbx_strand_id
1 'polypeptide(L)'
;EKRPRMAVFIGGVPEQSRMDIQKPEVFVVFNGQDASQAAGDIKATRLGDGLLSGYPVVFLWAAKRRGIPAMALMVQSFLKYPDPGAAAEAIRSMEPFVGEIDLGELEAKSEAIRLKLKDLMEQTSQMMAQGEEAKAVPYIA
;
A
#
# COMPACT_ATOMS: atom_id res chain seq x y z
N GLU A 1 -13.75 12.12 -29.62
CA GLU A 1 -13.77 11.71 -28.20
C GLU A 1 -12.61 10.74 -27.95
N LYS A 2 -11.78 10.94 -26.92
CA LYS A 2 -10.60 10.09 -26.67
C LYS A 2 -10.99 8.93 -25.75
N ARG A 3 -10.89 7.68 -26.22
CA ARG A 3 -11.07 6.49 -25.38
C ARG A 3 -9.78 6.20 -24.60
N PRO A 4 -9.85 5.91 -23.29
CA PRO A 4 -8.68 5.54 -22.51
C PRO A 4 -8.16 4.18 -22.98
N ARG A 5 -6.83 4.04 -23.07
CA ARG A 5 -6.18 2.75 -23.36
C ARG A 5 -6.26 1.77 -22.19
N MET A 6 -6.30 2.29 -20.97
CA MET A 6 -6.36 1.54 -19.72
C MET A 6 -7.02 2.42 -18.66
N ALA A 7 -7.84 1.83 -17.79
CA ALA A 7 -8.33 2.44 -16.57
C ALA A 7 -7.67 1.76 -15.36
N VAL A 8 -7.15 2.55 -14.41
CA VAL A 8 -6.40 2.02 -13.27
C VAL A 8 -7.09 2.47 -11.97
N PHE A 9 -7.38 1.50 -11.10
CA PHE A 9 -7.73 1.76 -9.72
C PHE A 9 -6.53 1.46 -8.83
N ILE A 10 -6.24 2.33 -7.87
CA ILE A 10 -5.16 2.14 -6.89
C ILE A 10 -5.79 2.16 -5.50
N GLY A 11 -5.54 1.13 -4.71
CA GLY A 11 -6.04 1.00 -3.34
C GLY A 11 -5.03 0.32 -2.42
N GLY A 12 -5.32 0.36 -1.13
CA GLY A 12 -4.52 -0.31 -0.10
C GLY A 12 -5.18 -1.61 0.37
N VAL A 13 -4.36 -2.58 0.79
CA VAL A 13 -4.76 -3.74 1.59
C VAL A 13 -4.04 -3.67 2.94
N PRO A 14 -4.75 -3.80 4.07
CA PRO A 14 -4.12 -3.68 5.37
C PRO A 14 -3.12 -4.82 5.61
N GLU A 15 -1.89 -4.46 5.97
CA GLU A 15 -0.84 -5.39 6.33
C GLU A 15 -0.44 -5.19 7.80
N GLN A 16 -0.47 -6.26 8.59
CA GLN A 16 -0.25 -6.18 10.05
C GLN A 16 1.22 -5.87 10.36
N SER A 17 2.13 -6.50 9.63
CA SER A 17 3.58 -6.29 9.80
C SER A 17 4.11 -5.17 8.91
N ARG A 18 3.26 -4.22 8.52
CA ARG A 18 3.64 -3.15 7.58
C ARG A 18 4.83 -2.32 8.05
N MET A 19 5.02 -2.14 9.36
CA MET A 19 6.19 -1.44 9.92
C MET A 19 7.52 -2.17 9.68
N ASP A 20 7.48 -3.50 9.60
CA ASP A 20 8.67 -4.34 9.45
C ASP A 20 9.01 -4.58 7.97
N ILE A 21 8.09 -4.27 7.07
CA ILE A 21 8.22 -4.46 5.63
C ILE A 21 8.80 -3.20 4.99
N GLN A 22 9.98 -3.33 4.37
CA GLN A 22 10.61 -2.22 3.64
C GLN A 22 9.92 -1.94 2.30
N LYS A 23 9.59 -2.99 1.54
CA LYS A 23 8.94 -2.89 0.23
C LYS A 23 7.57 -3.59 0.30
N PRO A 24 6.47 -2.84 0.40
CA PRO A 24 5.14 -3.43 0.45
C PRO A 24 4.83 -4.13 -0.88
N GLU A 25 4.17 -5.27 -0.80
CA GLU A 25 3.75 -6.00 -2.00
C GLU A 25 2.61 -5.26 -2.71
N VAL A 26 2.67 -5.21 -4.04
CA VAL A 26 1.62 -4.67 -4.89
C VAL A 26 0.95 -5.82 -5.63
N PHE A 27 -0.33 -6.03 -5.37
CA PHE A 27 -1.16 -7.01 -6.05
C PHE A 27 -1.88 -6.37 -7.24
N VAL A 28 -2.11 -7.14 -8.30
CA VAL A 28 -2.86 -6.70 -9.47
C VAL A 28 -3.99 -7.66 -9.83
N VAL A 29 -5.15 -7.08 -10.17
CA VAL A 29 -6.31 -7.78 -10.74
C VAL A 29 -6.73 -7.10 -12.03
N PHE A 30 -6.87 -7.87 -13.11
CA PHE A 30 -7.29 -7.38 -14.43
C PHE A 30 -8.76 -7.72 -14.72
N ASN A 31 -9.44 -6.86 -15.48
CA ASN A 31 -10.83 -7.16 -15.90
C ASN A 31 -10.93 -8.08 -17.14
N GLY A 32 -9.80 -8.35 -17.81
CA GLY A 32 -9.71 -9.15 -19.02
C GLY A 32 -8.28 -9.45 -19.44
N GLN A 33 -8.12 -10.35 -20.41
CA GLN A 33 -6.81 -10.75 -20.94
C GLN A 33 -6.13 -9.61 -21.71
N ASP A 34 -6.93 -8.82 -22.44
CA ASP A 34 -6.53 -7.59 -23.13
C ASP A 34 -5.89 -6.58 -22.17
N ALA A 35 -6.46 -6.39 -20.98
CA ALA A 35 -5.89 -5.54 -19.95
C ALA A 35 -4.53 -6.09 -19.46
N SER A 36 -4.45 -7.40 -19.23
CA SER A 36 -3.21 -8.00 -18.76
C SER A 36 -2.08 -7.97 -19.81
N GLN A 37 -2.41 -8.06 -21.10
CA GLN A 37 -1.45 -7.91 -22.19
C GLN A 37 -1.03 -6.45 -22.35
N ALA A 38 -1.97 -5.52 -22.24
CA ALA A 38 -1.69 -4.09 -22.32
C ALA A 38 -0.82 -3.58 -21.17
N ALA A 39 -0.93 -4.19 -19.98
CA ALA A 39 -0.13 -3.84 -18.81
C ALA A 39 1.35 -4.28 -18.90
N GLY A 40 1.69 -5.21 -19.81
CA GLY A 40 3.06 -5.62 -20.08
C GLY A 40 3.83 -6.10 -18.84
N ASP A 41 5.05 -5.61 -18.68
CA ASP A 41 5.99 -5.95 -17.60
C ASP A 41 5.72 -5.21 -16.28
N ILE A 42 4.44 -4.97 -15.96
CA ILE A 42 4.04 -4.32 -14.71
C ILE A 42 4.65 -5.08 -13.51
N LYS A 43 5.25 -4.32 -12.57
CA LYS A 43 5.93 -4.91 -11.41
C LYS A 43 4.94 -5.13 -10.26
N ALA A 44 3.96 -6.01 -10.48
CA ALA A 44 2.93 -6.35 -9.49
C ALA A 44 2.63 -7.85 -9.50
N THR A 45 2.37 -8.41 -8.32
CA THR A 45 2.00 -9.81 -8.15
C THR A 45 0.55 -10.02 -8.59
N ARG A 46 0.29 -10.94 -9.52
CA ARG A 46 -1.10 -11.30 -9.84
C ARG A 46 -1.75 -11.94 -8.63
N LEU A 47 -2.92 -11.44 -8.24
CA LEU A 47 -3.69 -12.05 -7.17
C LEU A 47 -4.20 -13.43 -7.65
N GLY A 48 -3.51 -14.49 -7.23
CA GLY A 48 -3.87 -15.88 -7.54
C GLY A 48 -4.99 -16.37 -6.62
N ASP A 49 -4.70 -16.38 -5.32
CA ASP A 49 -5.65 -16.69 -4.26
C ASP A 49 -6.02 -15.41 -3.49
N GLY A 50 -7.31 -15.24 -3.20
CA GLY A 50 -7.82 -14.09 -2.43
C GLY A 50 -9.17 -13.57 -2.91
N LEU A 51 -9.79 -12.72 -2.11
CA LEU A 51 -11.07 -12.08 -2.42
C LEU A 51 -10.87 -10.57 -2.63
N LEU A 52 -11.10 -10.11 -3.85
CA LEU A 52 -11.26 -8.68 -4.11
C LEU A 52 -12.72 -8.28 -3.86
N SER A 53 -12.94 -7.23 -3.08
CA SER A 53 -14.29 -6.78 -2.71
C SER A 53 -14.41 -5.25 -2.75
N GLY A 54 -15.64 -4.75 -2.70
CA GLY A 54 -15.93 -3.31 -2.67
C GLY A 54 -15.78 -2.59 -4.02
N TYR A 55 -15.42 -1.31 -3.95
CA TYR A 55 -15.31 -0.43 -5.11
C TYR A 55 -14.39 -0.91 -6.25
N PRO A 56 -13.18 -1.49 -6.01
CA PRO A 56 -12.34 -1.98 -7.11
C PRO A 56 -13.06 -3.01 -7.99
N VAL A 57 -13.94 -3.85 -7.42
CA VAL A 57 -14.74 -4.81 -8.19
C VAL A 57 -15.74 -4.09 -9.10
N VAL A 58 -16.46 -3.11 -8.55
CA VAL A 58 -17.43 -2.30 -9.31
C VAL A 58 -16.74 -1.53 -10.43
N PHE A 59 -15.56 -0.97 -10.15
CA PHE A 59 -14.72 -0.28 -11.12
C PHE A 59 -14.32 -1.19 -12.29
N LEU A 60 -13.74 -2.36 -12.00
CA LEU A 60 -13.31 -3.32 -13.02
C LEU A 60 -14.49 -3.81 -13.86
N TRP A 61 -15.62 -4.10 -13.21
CA TRP A 61 -16.84 -4.54 -13.87
C TRP A 61 -17.44 -3.46 -14.78
N ALA A 62 -17.51 -2.21 -14.31
CA ALA A 62 -18.03 -1.10 -15.10
C ALA A 62 -17.14 -0.81 -16.31
N ALA A 63 -15.81 -0.87 -16.16
CA ALA A 63 -14.87 -0.74 -17.27
C ALA A 63 -15.04 -1.88 -18.30
N LYS A 64 -15.20 -3.12 -17.82
CA LYS A 64 -15.44 -4.29 -18.68
C LYS A 64 -16.71 -4.13 -19.53
N ARG A 65 -17.81 -3.67 -18.92
CA ARG A 65 -19.08 -3.41 -19.64
C ARG A 65 -18.96 -2.34 -20.72
N ARG A 66 -17.98 -1.44 -20.61
CA ARG A 66 -17.71 -0.38 -21.58
C ARG A 66 -16.64 -0.78 -22.62
N GLY A 67 -16.10 -1.99 -22.53
CA GLY A 67 -15.00 -2.44 -23.38
C GLY A 67 -13.70 -1.68 -23.13
N ILE A 68 -13.47 -1.24 -21.88
CA ILE A 68 -12.27 -0.52 -21.48
C ILE A 68 -11.37 -1.50 -20.70
N PRO A 69 -10.13 -1.76 -21.16
CA PRO A 69 -9.16 -2.52 -20.39
C PRO A 69 -8.93 -1.84 -19.04
N ALA A 70 -8.95 -2.62 -17.96
CA ALA A 70 -8.76 -2.06 -16.62
C ALA A 70 -8.00 -3.00 -15.69
N MET A 71 -7.30 -2.38 -14.75
CA MET A 71 -6.62 -3.06 -13.66
C MET A 71 -6.88 -2.38 -12.31
N ALA A 72 -6.85 -3.17 -11.24
CA ALA A 72 -6.85 -2.70 -9.87
C ALA A 72 -5.52 -3.10 -9.24
N LEU A 73 -4.78 -2.11 -8.76
CA LEU A 73 -3.56 -2.27 -7.98
C LEU A 73 -3.89 -2.12 -6.50
N MET A 74 -3.56 -3.15 -5.73
CA MET A 74 -3.82 -3.22 -4.29
C MET A 74 -2.48 -3.37 -3.58
N VAL A 75 -2.02 -2.33 -2.89
CA VAL A 75 -0.71 -2.33 -2.22
C VAL A 75 -0.85 -2.59 -0.72
N GLN A 76 0.05 -3.38 -0.14
CA GLN A 76 0.13 -3.52 1.32
C GLN A 76 0.35 -2.17 1.98
N SER A 77 -0.52 -1.80 2.93
CA SER A 77 -0.49 -0.50 3.56
C SER A 77 -0.92 -0.56 5.03
N PHE A 78 -0.68 0.53 5.76
CA PHE A 78 -1.28 0.69 7.08
C PHE A 78 -2.81 0.75 6.99
N LEU A 79 -3.49 0.14 7.97
CA LEU A 79 -4.95 0.13 8.03
C LEU A 79 -5.55 1.51 8.37
N LYS A 80 -4.90 2.24 9.28
CA LYS A 80 -5.46 3.46 9.90
C LYS A 80 -4.66 4.74 9.63
N TYR A 81 -3.50 4.61 9.01
CA TYR A 81 -2.56 5.72 8.83
C TYR A 81 -2.27 5.92 7.34
N PRO A 82 -2.10 7.17 6.89
CA PRO A 82 -1.58 7.42 5.56
C PRO A 82 -0.22 6.74 5.38
N ASP A 83 -0.02 6.09 4.24
CA ASP A 83 1.19 5.32 3.93
C ASP A 83 1.81 5.82 2.61
N PRO A 84 2.64 6.88 2.65
CA PRO A 84 3.31 7.40 1.46
C PRO A 84 4.24 6.36 0.80
N GLY A 85 4.84 5.46 1.58
CA GLY A 85 5.69 4.39 1.07
C GLY A 85 4.90 3.38 0.23
N ALA A 86 3.71 2.98 0.68
CA ALA A 86 2.81 2.14 -0.10
C ALA A 86 2.34 2.85 -1.38
N ALA A 87 1.99 4.14 -1.29
CA ALA A 87 1.62 4.92 -2.47
C ALA A 87 2.77 5.01 -3.49
N ALA A 88 4.01 5.24 -3.02
CA ALA A 88 5.19 5.26 -3.87
C ALA A 88 5.40 3.93 -4.58
N GLU A 89 5.31 2.80 -3.86
CA GLU A 89 5.50 1.48 -4.46
C GLU A 89 4.41 1.12 -5.46
N ALA A 90 3.15 1.48 -5.18
CA ALA A 90 2.06 1.32 -6.13
C ALA A 90 2.30 2.10 -7.43
N ILE A 91 2.77 3.35 -7.35
CA ILE A 91 3.09 4.16 -8.53
C ILE A 91 4.32 3.60 -9.25
N ARG A 92 5.37 3.21 -8.52
CA ARG A 92 6.59 2.61 -9.07
C ARG A 92 6.28 1.33 -9.86
N SER A 93 5.32 0.54 -9.38
CA SER A 93 4.90 -0.69 -10.07
C SER A 93 4.41 -0.43 -11.50
N MET A 94 3.90 0.78 -11.76
CA MET A 94 3.36 1.21 -13.04
C MET A 94 4.41 1.83 -13.97
N GLU A 95 5.63 2.13 -13.53
CA GLU A 95 6.67 2.75 -14.36
C GLU A 95 6.88 2.06 -15.73
N PRO A 96 6.87 0.71 -15.83
CA PRO A 96 6.97 0.05 -17.14
C PRO A 96 5.86 0.43 -18.13
N PHE A 97 4.71 0.87 -17.62
CA PHE A 97 3.53 1.22 -18.39
C PHE A 97 3.41 2.73 -18.64
N VAL A 98 3.80 3.58 -17.68
CA VAL A 98 3.60 5.04 -17.74
C VAL A 98 4.88 5.86 -17.91
N GLY A 99 6.06 5.22 -17.82
CA GLY A 99 7.36 5.88 -17.76
C GLY A 99 7.82 6.15 -16.33
N GLU A 100 9.06 6.61 -16.20
CA GLU A 100 9.66 6.96 -14.91
C GLU A 100 8.92 8.12 -14.25
N ILE A 101 8.68 8.00 -12.94
CA ILE A 101 7.97 9.01 -12.14
C ILE A 101 8.89 9.40 -10.98
N ASP A 102 9.04 10.69 -10.74
CA ASP A 102 9.73 11.17 -9.54
C ASP A 102 8.88 10.89 -8.29
N LEU A 103 9.40 10.02 -7.42
CA LEU A 103 8.77 9.60 -6.17
C LEU A 103 9.44 10.20 -4.93
N GLY A 104 10.42 11.10 -5.10
CA GLY A 104 11.24 11.60 -4.00
C GLY A 104 10.45 12.24 -2.86
N GLU A 105 9.38 12.97 -3.17
CA GLU A 105 8.52 13.58 -2.13
C GLU A 105 7.77 12.52 -1.29
N LEU A 106 7.29 11.44 -1.94
CA LEU A 106 6.61 10.35 -1.24
C LEU A 106 7.58 9.56 -0.37
N GLU A 107 8.77 9.27 -0.88
CA GLU A 107 9.84 8.58 -0.16
C GLU A 107 10.31 9.38 1.05
N ALA A 108 10.55 10.68 0.89
CA ALA A 108 10.94 11.57 1.98
C ALA A 108 9.85 11.64 3.07
N LYS A 109 8.57 11.74 2.69
CA LYS A 109 7.44 11.71 3.65
C LYS A 109 7.33 10.37 4.36
N SER A 110 7.54 9.26 3.64
CA SER A 110 7.54 7.91 4.21
C SER A 110 8.61 7.79 5.29
N GLU A 111 9.82 8.27 5.01
CA GLU A 111 10.94 8.20 5.94
C GLU A 111 10.73 9.11 7.16
N ALA A 112 10.21 10.32 6.96
CA ALA A 112 9.86 11.22 8.05
C ALA A 112 8.83 10.60 9.01
N ILE A 113 7.80 9.93 8.46
CA ILE A 113 6.80 9.21 9.27
C ILE A 113 7.45 8.05 10.02
N ARG A 114 8.31 7.26 9.36
CA ARG A 114 9.01 6.13 9.98
C ARG A 114 9.88 6.56 11.16
N LEU A 115 10.66 7.62 11.00
CA LEU A 115 11.51 8.17 12.06
C LEU A 115 10.66 8.66 13.24
N LYS A 116 9.56 9.35 12.97
CA LYS A 116 8.64 9.82 14.01
C LYS A 116 7.98 8.67 14.77
N LEU A 117 7.57 7.62 14.08
CA LEU A 117 7.01 6.42 14.72
C LEU A 117 8.04 5.74 15.63
N LYS A 118 9.30 5.65 15.19
CA LYS A 118 10.38 5.06 15.98
C LYS A 118 10.64 5.84 17.27
N ASP A 119 10.75 7.17 17.18
CA ASP A 119 10.92 8.05 18.35
C ASP A 119 9.75 7.90 19.36
N LEU A 120 8.51 7.86 18.87
CA LEU A 120 7.34 7.62 19.71
C LEU A 120 7.38 6.27 20.43
N MET A 121 7.83 5.21 19.75
CA MET A 121 7.97 3.88 20.36
C MET A 121 9.07 3.84 21.42
N GLU A 122 10.20 4.52 21.20
CA GLU A 122 11.28 4.64 22.17
C GLU A 122 10.82 5.38 23.42
N GLN A 123 10.12 6.51 23.27
CA GLN A 123 9.54 7.27 24.38
C GLN A 123 8.51 6.46 25.16
N THR A 124 7.62 5.75 24.45
CA THR A 124 6.60 4.90 25.09
C THR A 124 7.25 3.76 25.89
N SER A 125 8.31 3.15 25.36
CA SER A 125 9.05 2.08 26.04
C SER A 125 9.75 2.57 27.31
N GLN A 126 10.34 3.77 27.27
CA GLN A 126 10.96 4.40 28.44
C GLN A 126 9.93 4.72 29.53
N MET A 127 8.76 5.26 29.16
CA MET A 127 7.68 5.56 30.11
C MET A 127 7.12 4.28 30.76
N MET A 128 6.97 3.20 29.99
CA MET A 128 6.54 1.90 30.53
C MET A 128 7.57 1.33 31.50
N ALA A 129 8.86 1.36 31.17
CA ALA A 129 9.92 0.89 32.06
C ALA A 129 9.95 1.67 33.39
N GLN A 130 9.83 3.00 33.34
CA GLN A 130 9.75 3.85 34.54
C GLN A 130 8.47 3.59 35.36
N GLY A 131 7.35 3.31 34.70
CA GLY A 131 6.08 2.97 35.35
C GLY A 131 6.06 1.59 36.00
N GLU A 132 6.81 0.63 35.47
CA GLU A 132 7.03 -0.69 36.07
C GLU A 132 7.98 -0.61 37.28
N GLU A 133 9.05 0.18 37.22
CA GLU A 133 9.92 0.46 38.38
C GLU A 133 9.15 1.12 39.54
N ALA A 134 8.22 2.03 39.25
CA ALA A 134 7.40 2.71 40.27
C ALA A 134 6.41 1.77 40.99
N LYS A 135 6.02 0.64 40.38
CA LYS A 135 5.15 -0.38 41.00
C LYS A 135 5.92 -1.41 41.83
N ALA A 136 7.25 -1.46 41.73
CA ALA A 136 8.10 -2.43 42.40
C ALA A 136 8.65 -1.95 43.76
N VAL A 137 8.17 -0.82 44.30
CA VAL A 137 8.53 -0.39 45.66
C VAL A 137 7.82 -1.30 46.68
N PRO A 138 8.55 -2.12 47.47
CA PRO A 138 7.91 -3.06 48.38
C PRO A 138 7.27 -2.29 49.54
N TYR A 139 6.03 -2.65 49.86
CA TYR A 139 5.39 -2.24 51.11
C TYR A 139 6.20 -2.83 52.27
N ILE A 140 6.94 -1.98 52.99
CA ILE A 140 7.61 -2.36 54.23
C ILE A 140 6.55 -2.29 55.33
N ALA A 141 6.17 -3.46 55.84
CA ALA A 141 5.31 -3.63 57.02
C ALA A 141 6.11 -3.46 58.31
#